data_AF-A0ABD2HMC5-F1
#
_entry.id   AF-A0ABD2HMC5-F1
#
_cell.length_a   1.000
_cell.length_b   1.000
_cell.length_c   1.000
_cell.angle_alpha   90.00
_cell.angle_beta   90.00
_cell.angle_gamma   90.00
#
_symmetry.space_group_name_H-M   'P 1'
#
loop_
_entity.id
_entity.type
_entity.pdbx_description
1 polymer ?
#
loop_
_entity_poly.entity_id
_entity_poly.type
_entity_poly.pdbx_seq_one_letter_code
_entity_poly.pdbx_strand_id
1 'polypeptide(L)'
;MREMMERAGNSHLLTVLSYKNTGHLIEPPFTPFVRASSFRTVTNPPLTMMVLWGGELVAHSLAQEDAWRKTLVFLRENLYGGMKPGALFSNL
;
A
#
# COMPACT_ATOMS: atom_id res chain seq x y z
N MET A 1 -5.83 4.89 -14.03
CA MET A 1 -4.86 5.83 -13.44
C MET A 1 -3.66 6.08 -14.34
N ARG A 2 -2.86 5.05 -14.69
CA ARG A 2 -1.67 5.20 -15.56
C ARG A 2 -1.95 5.93 -16.88
N GLU A 3 -2.85 5.38 -17.69
CA GLU A 3 -3.22 5.98 -19.00
C GLU A 3 -3.78 7.40 -18.85
N MET A 4 -4.55 7.66 -17.79
CA MET A 4 -5.08 8.99 -17.50
C MET A 4 -3.95 9.98 -17.20
N MET A 5 -2.97 9.60 -16.37
CA MET A 5 -1.81 10.44 -16.05
C MET A 5 -0.92 10.68 -17.26
N GLU A 6 -0.76 9.68 -18.12
CA GLU A 6 -0.03 9.80 -19.38
C GLU A 6 -0.69 10.79 -20.33
N ARG A 7 -2.01 10.69 -20.55
CA ARG A 7 -2.76 11.65 -21.38
C ARG A 7 -2.68 13.08 -20.88
N ALA A 8 -2.54 13.26 -19.56
CA ALA A 8 -2.40 14.57 -18.93
C ALA A 8 -0.96 15.12 -18.94
N GLY A 9 0.04 14.38 -19.45
CA GLY A 9 1.46 14.77 -19.40
C GLY A 9 2.10 14.63 -18.01
N ASN A 10 1.39 14.04 -17.04
CA ASN A 10 1.78 13.96 -15.64
C ASN A 10 2.33 12.57 -15.25
N SER A 11 2.78 11.78 -16.23
CA SER A 11 3.34 10.44 -15.99
C SER A 11 4.51 10.44 -15.01
N HIS A 12 5.33 11.49 -15.02
CA HIS A 12 6.47 11.68 -14.13
C HIS A 12 6.09 11.84 -12.64
N LEU A 13 4.83 12.16 -12.34
CA LEU A 13 4.31 12.26 -10.97
C LEU A 13 3.74 10.93 -10.45
N LEU A 14 3.71 9.88 -11.28
CA LEU A 14 3.10 8.60 -10.94
C LEU A 14 4.15 7.48 -10.86
N THR A 15 4.27 6.89 -9.67
CA THR A 15 4.93 5.58 -9.49
C THR A 15 3.87 4.52 -9.22
N VAL A 16 3.94 3.38 -9.92
CA VAL A 16 3.04 2.24 -9.72
C VAL A 16 3.85 1.04 -9.27
N LEU A 17 3.53 0.52 -8.09
CA LEU A 17 4.10 -0.72 -7.55
C LEU A 17 3.05 -1.83 -7.67
N SER A 18 3.47 -3.02 -8.07
CA SER A 18 2.61 -4.19 -8.18
C SER A 18 3.27 -5.36 -7.46
N TYR A 19 2.61 -5.88 -6.44
CA TYR A 19 3.09 -7.00 -5.64
C TYR A 19 2.31 -8.26 -6.01
N LYS A 20 3.01 -9.22 -6.61
CA LYS A 20 2.41 -10.52 -6.96
C LYS A 20 1.98 -11.26 -5.69
N ASN A 21 0.89 -12.02 -5.78
CA ASN A 21 0.34 -12.84 -4.69
C ASN A 21 0.04 -12.05 -3.39
N THR A 22 -0.17 -10.74 -3.50
CA THR A 22 -0.51 -9.87 -2.36
C THR A 22 -2.01 -9.63 -2.34
N GLY A 23 -2.63 -9.85 -1.18
CA GLY A 23 -4.05 -9.57 -0.94
C GLY A 23 -4.37 -8.07 -0.88
N HIS A 24 -5.65 -7.76 -0.76
CA HIS A 24 -6.19 -6.42 -0.80
C HIS A 24 -5.77 -5.55 0.40
N LEU A 25 -5.66 -6.15 1.59
CA LEU A 25 -5.41 -5.44 2.85
C LEU A 25 -3.91 -5.23 3.10
N ILE A 26 -3.26 -4.34 2.34
CA ILE A 26 -1.86 -3.98 2.57
C ILE A 26 -1.76 -3.01 3.76
N GLU A 27 -1.68 -3.59 4.95
CA GLU A 27 -1.57 -2.90 6.25
C GLU A 27 -0.12 -2.52 6.59
N PRO A 28 0.14 -1.77 7.70
CA PRO A 28 1.51 -1.54 8.17
C PRO A 28 2.27 -2.85 8.46
N PRO A 29 3.61 -2.81 8.43
CA PRO A 29 4.45 -4.00 8.60
C PRO A 29 4.13 -4.77 9.89
N PHE A 30 4.22 -6.09 9.81
CA PHE A 30 3.93 -7.03 10.90
C PHE A 30 2.47 -7.07 11.37
N THR A 31 1.55 -6.38 10.68
CA THR A 31 0.11 -6.59 10.88
C THR A 31 -0.25 -8.02 10.46
N PRO A 32 -1.02 -8.78 11.26
CA PRO A 32 -1.40 -10.15 10.93
C PRO A 32 -2.08 -10.25 9.55
N PHE A 33 -1.65 -11.23 8.76
CA PHE A 33 -2.27 -11.51 7.46
C PHE A 33 -3.68 -12.08 7.64
N VAL A 34 -4.67 -11.42 7.06
CA VAL A 34 -6.09 -11.85 7.07
C VAL A 34 -6.52 -12.19 5.64
N ARG A 35 -6.62 -13.49 5.33
CA ARG A 35 -7.07 -13.96 4.01
C ARG A 35 -8.57 -13.76 3.78
N ALA A 36 -9.36 -13.89 4.84
CA ALA A 36 -10.81 -13.77 4.78
C ALA A 36 -11.37 -13.27 6.11
N SER A 37 -12.46 -12.50 6.07
CA SER A 37 -13.19 -12.10 7.27
C SER A 37 -14.66 -11.84 6.96
N SER A 38 -15.48 -11.86 8.02
CA SER A 38 -16.87 -11.42 7.93
C SER A 38 -16.92 -9.91 7.73
N PHE A 39 -17.53 -9.47 6.63
CA PHE A 39 -17.75 -8.07 6.31
C PHE A 39 -19.25 -7.77 6.31
N ARG A 40 -19.63 -6.65 6.93
CA ARG A 40 -21.00 -6.16 6.93
C ARG A 40 -21.16 -5.12 5.84
N THR A 41 -22.05 -5.38 4.89
CA THR A 41 -22.34 -4.45 3.80
C THR A 41 -22.99 -3.18 4.32
N VAL A 42 -22.82 -2.09 3.56
CA VAL A 42 -23.49 -0.80 3.81
C VAL A 42 -24.89 -0.73 3.16
N THR A 43 -25.49 -1.87 2.82
CA THR A 43 -26.84 -1.96 2.24
C THR A 43 -27.92 -1.81 3.32
N ASN A 44 -29.14 -1.49 2.90
CA ASN A 44 -30.31 -1.50 3.78
C ASN A 44 -31.37 -2.49 3.27
N PRO A 45 -31.60 -3.64 3.95
CA PRO A 45 -30.96 -4.07 5.21
C PRO A 45 -29.48 -4.48 5.02
N PRO A 46 -28.67 -4.43 6.10
CA PRO A 46 -27.27 -4.82 6.06
C PRO A 46 -27.13 -6.34 6.00
N LEU A 47 -26.22 -6.81 5.16
CA LEU A 47 -25.90 -8.23 4.99
C LEU A 47 -24.50 -8.50 5.54
N THR A 48 -24.33 -9.61 6.23
CA THR A 48 -23.00 -10.09 6.63
C THR A 48 -22.57 -11.17 5.64
N MET A 49 -21.39 -11.00 5.05
CA MET A 49 -20.83 -11.96 4.10
C MET A 49 -19.36 -12.23 4.39
N MET A 50 -18.90 -13.43 4.09
CA MET A 50 -17.48 -13.77 4.12
C MET A 50 -16.81 -13.17 2.88
N VAL A 51 -15.84 -12.29 3.09
CA VAL A 51 -15.06 -11.68 1.99
C VAL A 51 -13.68 -12.31 1.95
N LEU A 52 -13.22 -12.64 0.74
CA LEU A 52 -11.86 -13.09 0.48
C LEU A 52 -11.01 -11.88 0.10
N TRP A 53 -10.05 -11.53 0.94
CA TRP A 53 -9.10 -10.44 0.69
C TRP A 53 -7.93 -10.88 -0.18
N GLY A 54 -7.74 -12.19 -0.35
CA GLY A 54 -6.68 -12.77 -1.18
C GLY A 54 -5.30 -12.70 -0.54
N GLY A 55 -4.29 -13.10 -1.30
CA GLY A 55 -2.89 -13.08 -0.89
C GLY A 55 -2.34 -14.40 -0.33
N GLU A 56 -1.02 -14.51 -0.38
CA GLU A 56 -0.22 -15.55 0.26
C GLU A 56 0.55 -14.93 1.44
N LEU A 57 0.60 -15.62 2.58
CA LEU A 57 1.13 -15.09 3.83
C LEU A 57 2.50 -14.40 3.64
N VAL A 58 3.47 -15.13 3.07
CA VAL A 58 4.84 -14.63 2.92
C VAL A 58 4.91 -13.46 1.93
N ALA A 59 4.30 -13.60 0.75
CA ALA A 59 4.32 -12.55 -0.27
C ALA A 59 3.65 -11.27 0.24
N HIS A 60 2.54 -11.41 0.97
CA HIS A 60 1.80 -10.30 1.51
C HIS A 60 2.56 -9.58 2.63
N SER A 61 3.19 -10.31 3.55
CA SER A 61 4.03 -9.68 4.59
C SER A 61 5.20 -8.89 4.00
N LEU A 62 5.88 -9.45 2.98
CA LEU A 62 6.96 -8.74 2.28
C LEU A 62 6.45 -7.49 1.55
N ALA A 63 5.24 -7.54 0.99
CA ALA A 63 4.61 -6.39 0.35
C ALA A 63 4.24 -5.29 1.35
N GLN A 64 3.76 -5.64 2.56
CA GLN A 64 3.50 -4.67 3.63
C GLN A 64 4.78 -3.91 4.02
N GLU A 65 5.89 -4.63 4.19
CA GLU A 65 7.20 -4.05 4.51
C GLU A 65 7.70 -3.09 3.42
N ASP A 66 7.71 -3.52 2.14
CA ASP A 66 8.17 -2.66 1.05
C ASP A 66 7.24 -1.47 0.82
N ALA A 67 5.91 -1.68 0.80
CA ALA A 67 4.93 -0.63 0.57
C ALA A 67 4.98 0.45 1.66
N TRP A 68 5.18 0.06 2.92
CA TRP A 68 5.35 1.00 4.02
C TRP A 68 6.59 1.88 3.83
N ARG A 69 7.75 1.25 3.55
CA ARG A 69 9.00 1.97 3.27
C ARG A 69 8.84 2.93 2.09
N LYS A 70 8.23 2.48 1.00
CA LYS A 70 8.02 3.29 -0.23
C LYS A 70 7.08 4.46 0.03
N THR A 71 6.03 4.26 0.82
CA THR A 71 5.12 5.34 1.25
C THR A 71 5.87 6.41 2.04
N LEU A 72 6.71 6.01 3.00
CA LEU A 72 7.49 6.95 3.81
C LEU A 72 8.50 7.74 2.96
N VAL A 73 9.19 7.09 2.02
CA VAL A 73 10.10 7.76 1.07
C VAL A 73 9.33 8.78 0.24
N PHE A 74 8.21 8.36 -0.37
CA PHE A 74 7.37 9.23 -1.19
C PHE A 74 6.88 10.46 -0.40
N LEU A 75 6.35 10.27 0.80
CA LEU A 75 5.88 11.38 1.64
C LEU A 75 7.02 12.31 2.05
N ARG A 76 8.21 11.77 2.38
CA ARG A 76 9.36 12.58 2.74
C ARG A 76 9.81 13.47 1.58
N GLU A 77 9.94 12.90 0.38
CA GLU A 77 10.38 13.62 -0.81
C GLU A 77 9.39 14.72 -1.22
N ASN A 78 8.09 14.45 -1.11
CA ASN A 78 7.05 15.34 -1.63
C ASN A 78 6.48 16.32 -0.59
N LEU A 79 6.61 16.05 0.71
CA LEU A 79 6.11 16.94 1.78
C LEU A 79 7.23 17.70 2.50
N TYR A 80 8.45 17.16 2.53
CA TYR A 80 9.57 17.72 3.32
C TYR A 80 10.80 18.04 2.45
N GLY A 81 10.59 18.29 1.16
CA GLY A 81 11.63 18.47 0.13
C GLY A 81 12.81 19.37 0.55
N GLY A 82 13.84 18.78 1.16
CA GLY A 82 14.98 19.52 1.69
C GLY A 82 15.96 18.75 2.60
N MET A 83 15.58 17.61 3.19
CA MET A 83 16.55 16.84 4.00
C MET A 83 17.40 15.91 3.14
N LYS A 84 18.71 16.22 3.04
CA LYS A 84 19.71 15.40 2.35
C LYS A 84 19.68 13.95 2.88
N PRO A 85 19.79 12.92 2.01
CA PRO A 85 19.68 11.50 2.38
C PRO A 85 20.63 11.02 3.49
N GLY A 86 21.71 11.75 3.79
CA GLY A 86 22.70 11.39 4.81
C GLY A 86 22.34 11.74 6.27
N ALA A 87 21.27 12.51 6.52
CA ALA A 87 20.95 12.96 7.88
C ALA A 87 20.06 11.99 8.68
N LEU A 88 19.53 10.95 8.05
CA LEU A 88 18.46 10.13 8.64
C LEU A 88 18.91 8.73 9.09
N PHE A 89 20.12 8.30 8.72
CA PHE A 89 20.70 7.03 9.15
C PHE A 89 21.82 7.20 10.19
N SER A 90 22.09 8.42 10.68
CA SER A 90 23.11 8.64 11.71
C SER A 90 22.62 8.37 13.13
N ASN A 91 21.31 8.12 13.32
CA ASN A 91 20.68 7.98 14.65
C ASN A 91 19.86 6.68 14.79
N LEU A 92 20.18 5.64 14.01
CA LEU A 92 19.71 4.27 14.25
C LEU A 92 20.90 3.32 14.23
#